data_AF-A0A087MZM7-F1
#
_entry.id   AF-A0A087MZM7-F1
#
_cell.length_a   1.000
_cell.length_b   1.000
_cell.length_c   1.000
_cell.angle_alpha   90.00
_cell.angle_beta   90.00
_cell.angle_gamma   90.00
#
_symmetry.space_group_name_H-M   'P 1'
#
loop_
_entity.id
_entity.type
_entity.pdbx_description
1 polymer ?
#
loop_
_entity_poly.entity_id
_entity_poly.type
_entity_poly.pdbx_seq_one_letter_code
_entity_poly.pdbx_strand_id
1 'polypeptide(L)'
;MILQSKGRKTQEEMQKENGKAVNEKVVHFADIGAALIQTRDKGLDPFSTIEKVMPWDKIVTSVEEAKKLARPMDYDYLDLLENRFTYLRKYTPALLKSLEFRSTKAAEPLLHALKTLNEMNESGKRKVPDGAPLDFIPKRWEKHMYDEEGTINRHYYEMAALTGVPSEKCGFTTLRKNANKTRACPILTVGLLLF
;
A
#
# COMPACT_ATOMS: atom_id res chain seq x y z
N MET A 1 -10.59 17.99 20.74
CA MET A 1 -10.02 16.98 19.82
C MET A 1 -10.57 17.19 18.40
N ILE A 2 -10.19 18.28 17.71
CA ILE A 2 -10.86 18.77 16.48
C ILE A 2 -10.20 18.24 15.18
N LEU A 3 -8.93 17.83 15.25
CA LEU A 3 -8.18 17.38 14.07
C LEU A 3 -8.68 16.02 13.53
N GLN A 4 -8.99 15.09 14.43
CA GLN A 4 -9.47 13.75 14.07
C GLN A 4 -10.91 13.76 13.54
N SER A 5 -11.76 14.71 13.97
CA SER A 5 -13.16 14.73 13.53
C SER A 5 -13.31 15.17 12.07
N LYS A 6 -12.49 16.11 11.60
CA LYS A 6 -12.48 16.53 10.18
C LYS A 6 -12.02 15.40 9.27
N GLY A 7 -10.92 14.73 9.61
CA GLY A 7 -10.41 13.60 8.84
C GLY A 7 -11.39 12.43 8.79
N ARG A 8 -12.02 12.08 9.93
CA ARG A 8 -13.04 11.04 10.00
C ARG A 8 -14.27 11.37 9.16
N LYS A 9 -14.74 12.62 9.21
CA LYS A 9 -15.91 13.05 8.42
C LYS A 9 -15.62 12.97 6.91
N THR A 10 -14.46 13.45 6.46
CA THR A 10 -14.06 13.34 5.04
C THR A 10 -13.92 11.87 4.62
N GLN A 11 -13.36 11.01 5.46
CA GLN A 11 -13.27 9.57 5.20
C GLN A 11 -14.66 8.92 5.08
N GLU A 12 -15.59 9.25 5.98
CA GLU A 12 -16.97 8.75 5.95
C GLU A 12 -17.72 9.23 4.69
N GLU A 13 -17.52 10.49 4.28
CA GLU A 13 -18.08 11.04 3.04
C GLU A 13 -17.53 10.32 1.80
N MET A 14 -16.21 10.15 1.70
CA MET A 14 -15.56 9.40 0.61
C MET A 14 -16.03 7.94 0.56
N GLN A 15 -16.16 7.27 1.70
CA GLN A 15 -16.67 5.90 1.77
C GLN A 15 -18.12 5.81 1.30
N LYS A 16 -18.95 6.79 1.64
CA LYS A 16 -20.36 6.85 1.22
C LYS A 16 -20.48 7.07 -0.29
N GLU A 17 -19.68 7.97 -0.85
CA GLU A 17 -19.64 8.22 -2.30
C GLU A 17 -19.14 6.99 -3.07
N ASN A 18 -18.02 6.41 -2.63
CA ASN A 18 -17.48 5.19 -3.22
C ASN A 18 -18.47 4.02 -3.11
N GLY A 19 -19.15 3.86 -1.97
CA GLY A 19 -20.15 2.81 -1.77
C GLY A 19 -21.35 2.96 -2.70
N LYS A 20 -21.82 4.20 -2.92
CA LYS A 20 -22.88 4.47 -3.91
C LYS A 20 -22.43 4.13 -5.33
N ALA A 21 -21.24 4.58 -5.72
CA ALA A 21 -20.70 4.33 -7.05
C ALA A 21 -20.50 2.82 -7.30
N VAL A 22 -19.95 2.09 -6.32
CA VAL A 22 -19.81 0.63 -6.41
C VAL A 22 -21.16 -0.05 -6.57
N ASN A 23 -22.17 0.31 -5.75
CA ASN A 23 -23.49 -0.27 -5.85
C ASN A 23 -24.15 0.01 -7.21
N GLU A 24 -24.01 1.22 -7.74
CA GLU A 24 -24.49 1.58 -9.08
C GLU A 24 -23.88 0.66 -10.15
N LYS A 25 -22.57 0.43 -10.11
CA LYS A 25 -21.91 -0.45 -11.09
C LYS A 25 -22.33 -1.91 -10.93
N VAL A 26 -22.49 -2.39 -9.70
CA VAL A 26 -23.00 -3.75 -9.43
C VAL A 26 -24.40 -3.94 -10.02
N VAL A 27 -25.29 -2.96 -9.88
CA VAL A 27 -26.63 -3.00 -10.49
C VAL A 27 -26.52 -3.03 -12.02
N HIS A 28 -25.72 -2.15 -12.63
CA HIS A 28 -25.52 -2.17 -14.09
C HIS A 28 -25.04 -3.53 -14.60
N PHE A 29 -24.08 -4.17 -13.92
CA PHE A 29 -23.59 -5.49 -14.33
C PHE A 29 -24.61 -6.61 -14.08
N ALA A 30 -25.42 -6.51 -13.03
CA ALA A 30 -26.52 -7.45 -12.79
C ALA A 30 -27.57 -7.37 -13.91
N ASP A 31 -27.94 -6.17 -14.33
CA ASP A 31 -28.90 -5.94 -15.40
C ASP A 31 -28.38 -6.45 -16.76
N ILE A 32 -27.12 -6.16 -17.08
CA ILE A 32 -26.45 -6.69 -18.29
C ILE A 32 -26.38 -8.23 -18.24
N GLY A 33 -26.01 -8.80 -17.09
CA GLY A 33 -25.96 -10.25 -16.90
C GLY A 33 -27.33 -10.91 -17.07
N ALA A 34 -28.38 -10.31 -16.49
CA ALA A 34 -29.76 -10.78 -16.65
C ALA A 34 -30.22 -10.71 -18.11
N ALA A 35 -29.88 -9.64 -18.82
CA ALA A 35 -30.17 -9.49 -20.24
C ALA A 35 -29.47 -10.57 -21.08
N LEU A 36 -28.20 -10.87 -20.79
CA LEU A 36 -27.45 -11.93 -21.47
C LEU A 36 -28.05 -13.33 -21.23
N ILE A 37 -28.47 -13.63 -20.01
CA ILE A 37 -29.15 -14.89 -19.67
C ILE A 37 -30.44 -15.02 -20.49
N GLN A 38 -31.29 -13.99 -20.46
CA GLN A 38 -32.55 -14.00 -21.22
C GLN A 38 -32.34 -14.10 -22.74
N THR A 39 -31.28 -13.46 -23.25
CA THR A 39 -30.93 -13.52 -24.68
C THR A 39 -30.59 -14.96 -25.07
N ARG A 40 -29.77 -15.64 -24.27
CA ARG A 40 -29.37 -17.03 -24.50
C ARG A 40 -30.59 -17.96 -24.50
N ASP A 41 -31.51 -17.78 -23.55
CA ASP A 41 -32.70 -18.62 -23.43
C ASP A 41 -33.69 -18.40 -24.59
N LYS A 42 -33.74 -17.18 -25.15
CA LYS A 42 -34.65 -16.80 -26.24
C LYS A 42 -34.02 -16.85 -27.63
N GLY A 43 -32.73 -17.18 -27.73
CA GLY A 43 -31.98 -17.21 -29.01
C GLY A 43 -31.90 -15.84 -29.71
N LEU A 44 -31.89 -14.74 -28.95
CA LEU A 44 -31.81 -13.38 -29.49
C LEU A 44 -30.36 -12.96 -29.78
N ASP A 45 -30.18 -11.83 -30.46
CA ASP A 45 -28.85 -11.23 -30.61
C ASP A 45 -28.41 -10.56 -29.28
N PRO A 46 -27.23 -10.90 -28.73
CA PRO A 46 -26.74 -10.37 -27.44
C PRO A 46 -26.50 -8.87 -27.44
N PHE A 47 -25.93 -8.31 -28.51
CA PHE A 47 -25.56 -6.90 -28.56
C PHE A 47 -26.79 -5.99 -28.60
N SER A 48 -27.76 -6.32 -29.44
CA SER A 48 -29.05 -5.60 -29.50
C SER A 48 -29.87 -5.70 -28.21
N THR A 49 -29.69 -6.75 -27.41
CA THR A 49 -30.38 -6.90 -26.12
C THR A 49 -29.68 -6.11 -25.02
N ILE A 50 -28.35 -6.07 -25.03
CA ILE A 50 -27.56 -5.24 -24.13
C ILE A 50 -27.81 -3.74 -24.38
N GLU A 51 -27.85 -3.31 -25.65
CA GLU A 51 -28.13 -1.90 -26.01
C GLU A 51 -29.50 -1.41 -25.55
N LYS A 52 -30.47 -2.32 -25.38
CA LYS A 52 -31.78 -2.00 -24.78
C LYS A 52 -31.71 -1.72 -23.29
N VAL A 53 -30.73 -2.29 -22.58
CA VAL A 53 -30.49 -2.02 -21.15
C VAL A 53 -29.74 -0.71 -20.99
N MET A 54 -28.68 -0.51 -21.79
CA MET A 54 -27.83 0.67 -21.73
C MET A 54 -27.11 0.89 -23.06
N PRO A 55 -26.99 2.14 -23.55
CA PRO A 55 -26.20 2.45 -24.74
C PRO A 55 -24.75 1.97 -24.61
N TRP A 56 -24.16 1.49 -25.71
CA TRP A 56 -22.82 0.90 -25.72
C TRP A 56 -21.74 1.82 -25.13
N ASP A 57 -21.75 3.11 -25.48
CA ASP A 57 -20.80 4.08 -24.95
C ASP A 57 -20.85 4.18 -23.42
N LYS A 58 -22.06 4.13 -22.84
CA LYS A 58 -22.23 4.15 -21.38
C LYS A 58 -21.72 2.86 -20.73
N ILE A 59 -21.81 1.72 -21.41
CA ILE A 59 -21.25 0.46 -20.92
C ILE A 59 -19.73 0.56 -20.86
N VAL A 60 -19.10 1.08 -21.92
CA VAL A 60 -17.65 1.31 -21.95
C VAL A 60 -17.21 2.21 -20.80
N THR A 61 -17.88 3.37 -20.61
CA THR A 61 -17.58 4.26 -19.48
C THR A 61 -17.81 3.59 -18.13
N SER A 62 -18.93 2.85 -17.96
CA SER A 62 -19.26 2.14 -16.73
C SER A 62 -18.22 1.06 -16.39
N VAL A 63 -17.66 0.38 -17.39
CA VAL A 63 -16.57 -0.61 -17.22
C VAL A 63 -15.27 0.06 -16.80
N GLU A 64 -14.91 1.20 -17.39
CA GLU A 64 -13.71 1.94 -16.99
C GLU A 64 -13.82 2.49 -15.56
N GLU A 65 -14.99 3.03 -15.20
CA GLU A 65 -15.27 3.49 -13.84
C GLU A 65 -15.25 2.33 -12.85
N ALA A 66 -15.86 1.19 -13.19
CA ALA A 66 -15.81 -0.01 -12.36
C ALA A 66 -14.38 -0.52 -12.17
N LYS A 67 -13.53 -0.49 -13.20
CA LYS A 67 -12.11 -0.86 -13.09
C LYS A 67 -11.34 0.08 -12.15
N LYS A 68 -11.67 1.38 -12.14
CA LYS A 68 -11.06 2.36 -11.22
C LYS A 68 -11.53 2.18 -9.78
N LEU A 69 -12.78 1.75 -9.58
CA LEU A 69 -13.36 1.50 -8.26
C LEU A 69 -12.98 0.12 -7.71
N ALA A 70 -12.74 -0.85 -8.60
CA ALA A 70 -12.41 -2.21 -8.22
C ALA A 70 -11.05 -2.25 -7.52
N ARG A 71 -11.04 -2.85 -6.33
CA ARG A 71 -9.82 -3.23 -5.64
C ARG A 71 -9.26 -4.51 -6.30
N PRO A 72 -7.94 -4.75 -6.23
CA PRO A 72 -7.36 -6.04 -6.57
C PRO A 72 -8.14 -7.18 -5.89
N MET A 73 -8.31 -8.31 -6.58
CA MET A 73 -9.13 -9.45 -6.11
C MET A 73 -8.64 -10.03 -4.78
N ASP A 74 -7.35 -9.84 -4.45
CA ASP A 74 -6.75 -10.27 -3.19
C ASP A 74 -7.02 -9.28 -2.02
N TYR A 75 -7.65 -8.15 -2.31
CA TYR A 75 -8.01 -7.09 -1.37
C TYR A 75 -6.83 -6.64 -0.49
N ASP A 76 -5.59 -6.73 -1.03
CA ASP A 76 -4.41 -6.31 -0.30
C ASP A 76 -4.39 -4.79 -0.14
N TYR A 77 -3.87 -4.28 0.98
CA TYR A 77 -3.74 -2.84 1.23
C TYR A 77 -2.37 -2.30 0.79
N LEU A 78 -1.43 -3.18 0.42
CA LEU A 78 -0.07 -2.77 0.07
C LEU A 78 -0.06 -1.82 -1.13
N ASP A 79 -0.93 -2.01 -2.11
CA ASP A 79 -1.13 -1.10 -3.25
C ASP A 79 -1.48 0.35 -2.82
N LEU A 80 -2.17 0.53 -1.69
CA LEU A 80 -2.51 1.85 -1.15
C LEU A 80 -1.32 2.53 -0.47
N LEU A 81 -0.31 1.77 -0.04
CA LEU A 81 0.83 2.33 0.70
C LEU A 81 1.69 3.24 -0.18
N GLU A 82 1.71 3.02 -1.49
CA GLU A 82 2.43 3.89 -2.42
C GLU A 82 2.00 5.37 -2.28
N ASN A 83 0.71 5.62 -2.11
CA ASN A 83 0.18 6.98 -1.90
C ASN A 83 0.67 7.63 -0.59
N ARG A 84 1.10 6.83 0.39
CA ARG A 84 1.64 7.29 1.66
C ARG A 84 3.16 7.42 1.65
N PHE A 85 3.84 6.85 0.65
CA PHE A 85 5.31 6.85 0.59
C PHE A 85 5.89 8.27 0.65
N THR A 86 5.39 9.21 -0.15
CA THR A 86 5.90 10.60 -0.19
C THR A 86 5.79 11.29 1.17
N TYR A 87 4.72 10.99 1.92
CA TYR A 87 4.55 11.55 3.27
C TYR A 87 5.56 10.95 4.24
N LEU A 88 5.70 9.62 4.26
CA LEU A 88 6.66 8.91 5.09
C LEU A 88 8.10 9.36 4.81
N ARG A 89 8.44 9.49 3.52
CA ARG A 89 9.77 9.82 3.01
C ARG A 89 10.29 11.19 3.44
N LYS A 90 9.41 12.11 3.86
CA LYS A 90 9.79 13.42 4.45
C LYS A 90 10.53 13.24 5.78
N TYR A 91 10.19 12.21 6.54
CA TYR A 91 10.70 11.99 7.89
C TYR A 91 11.74 10.86 7.94
N THR A 92 11.63 9.86 7.06
CA THR A 92 12.50 8.67 7.08
C THR A 92 14.00 9.00 7.15
N PRO A 93 14.57 9.89 6.32
CA PRO A 93 16.02 10.12 6.35
C PRO A 93 16.50 10.69 7.69
N ALA A 94 15.74 11.63 8.26
CA ALA A 94 16.06 12.21 9.56
C ALA A 94 15.96 11.15 10.67
N LEU A 95 14.93 10.29 10.61
CA LEU A 95 14.74 9.19 11.53
C LEU A 95 15.94 8.23 11.51
N LEU A 96 16.29 7.69 10.33
CA LEU A 96 17.41 6.75 10.16
C LEU A 96 18.75 7.37 10.58
N LYS A 97 18.94 8.67 10.34
CA LYS A 97 20.14 9.39 10.78
C LYS A 97 20.20 9.55 12.30
N SER A 98 19.06 9.75 12.96
CA SER A 98 18.98 10.04 14.41
C SER A 98 19.05 8.81 15.30
N LEU A 99 18.72 7.63 14.76
CA LEU A 99 18.63 6.38 15.49
C LEU A 99 19.83 5.49 15.19
N GLU A 100 20.31 4.80 16.22
CA GLU A 100 21.22 3.67 16.08
C GLU A 100 20.41 2.38 16.24
N PHE A 101 20.48 1.54 15.22
CA PHE A 101 19.77 0.28 15.17
C PHE A 101 20.72 -0.87 15.47
N ARG A 102 20.32 -1.75 16.39
CA ARG A 102 21.05 -2.97 16.74
C ARG A 102 20.13 -4.17 16.58
N SER A 103 20.64 -5.23 15.97
CA SER A 103 19.91 -6.46 15.72
C SER A 103 20.53 -7.65 16.43
N THR A 104 19.69 -8.64 16.71
CA THR A 104 20.11 -10.03 16.91
C THR A 104 20.42 -10.68 15.56
N LYS A 105 21.07 -11.86 15.57
CA LYS A 105 21.40 -12.61 14.33
C LYS A 105 20.21 -12.80 13.39
N ALA A 106 19.03 -13.10 13.96
CA ALA A 106 17.80 -13.31 13.20
C ALA A 106 17.29 -12.05 12.46
N ALA A 107 17.67 -10.85 12.91
CA ALA A 107 17.25 -9.58 12.33
C ALA A 107 18.39 -8.85 11.60
N GLU A 108 19.52 -9.53 11.35
CA GLU A 108 20.65 -8.97 10.58
C GLU A 108 20.26 -8.55 9.15
N PRO A 109 19.44 -9.32 8.39
CA PRO A 109 19.04 -8.89 7.04
C PRO A 109 18.29 -7.55 7.05
N LEU A 110 17.44 -7.32 8.05
CA LEU A 110 16.72 -6.06 8.24
C LEU A 110 17.67 -4.92 8.61
N LEU A 111 18.63 -5.16 9.51
CA LEU A 111 19.62 -4.14 9.87
C LEU A 111 20.47 -3.73 8.66
N HIS A 112 20.85 -4.70 7.83
CA HIS A 112 21.59 -4.43 6.59
C HIS A 112 20.74 -3.61 5.62
N ALA A 113 19.45 -3.92 5.47
CA ALA A 113 18.51 -3.13 4.66
C ALA A 113 18.43 -1.66 5.11
N LEU A 114 18.33 -1.42 6.42
CA LEU A 114 18.29 -0.06 6.97
C LEU A 114 19.60 0.70 6.74
N LYS A 115 20.75 0.01 6.79
CA LYS A 115 22.05 0.61 6.44
C LYS A 115 22.10 0.99 4.96
N THR A 116 21.69 0.08 4.08
CA THR A 116 21.58 0.37 2.63
C THR A 116 20.69 1.58 2.38
N LEU A 117 19.54 1.68 3.05
CA LEU A 117 18.65 2.85 2.94
C LEU A 117 19.30 4.14 3.45
N ASN A 118 20.06 4.10 4.55
CA ASN A 118 20.77 5.27 5.05
C ASN A 118 21.85 5.73 4.07
N GLU A 119 22.64 4.81 3.53
CA GLU A 119 23.65 5.09 2.50
C GLU A 119 23.03 5.65 1.22
N MET A 120 21.90 5.10 0.77
CA MET A 120 21.13 5.64 -0.37
C MET A 120 20.63 7.06 -0.10
N ASN A 121 20.22 7.36 1.13
CA ASN A 121 19.76 8.69 1.52
C ASN A 121 20.91 9.70 1.57
N GLU A 122 22.10 9.30 2.03
CA GLU A 122 23.30 10.15 2.09
C GLU A 122 23.90 10.39 0.70
N SER A 123 23.95 9.37 -0.14
CA SER A 123 24.49 9.45 -1.51
C SER A 123 23.51 9.99 -2.56
N GLY A 124 22.23 10.13 -2.20
CA GLY A 124 21.17 10.55 -3.14
C GLY A 124 20.79 9.50 -4.19
N LYS A 125 21.22 8.25 -4.03
CA LYS A 125 20.89 7.15 -4.96
C LYS A 125 19.37 6.93 -5.02
N ARG A 126 18.86 6.81 -6.24
CA ARG A 126 17.42 6.60 -6.51
C ARG A 126 17.04 5.14 -6.60
N LYS A 127 17.87 4.29 -7.20
CA LYS A 127 17.64 2.85 -7.33
C LYS A 127 18.24 2.09 -6.14
N VAL A 128 17.53 1.06 -5.69
CA VAL A 128 18.05 0.11 -4.69
C VAL A 128 19.14 -0.74 -5.36
N PRO A 129 20.30 -0.96 -4.73
CA PRO A 129 21.36 -1.79 -5.31
C PRO A 129 20.92 -3.26 -5.49
N ASP A 130 21.42 -3.94 -6.52
CA ASP A 130 21.07 -5.35 -6.82
C ASP A 130 21.46 -6.32 -5.69
N GLY A 131 22.43 -5.96 -4.85
CA GLY A 131 22.84 -6.73 -3.67
C GLY A 131 22.10 -6.36 -2.37
N ALA A 132 21.03 -5.57 -2.45
CA ALA A 132 20.25 -5.23 -1.28
C ALA A 132 19.56 -6.47 -0.68
N PRO A 133 19.57 -6.65 0.65
CA PRO A 133 18.99 -7.83 1.28
C PRO A 133 17.48 -7.83 1.09
N LEU A 134 16.91 -8.98 0.73
CA LEU A 134 15.45 -9.17 0.58
C LEU A 134 14.88 -10.18 1.59
N ASP A 135 15.73 -10.92 2.30
CA ASP A 135 15.32 -12.03 3.19
C ASP A 135 14.44 -11.60 4.37
N PHE A 136 14.46 -10.31 4.74
CA PHE A 136 13.59 -9.78 5.80
C PHE A 136 12.16 -9.51 5.31
N ILE A 137 11.92 -9.54 4.00
CA ILE A 137 10.67 -9.13 3.37
C ILE A 137 9.68 -10.30 3.43
N PRO A 138 8.49 -10.12 4.02
CA PRO A 138 7.49 -11.18 4.03
C PRO A 138 7.03 -11.50 2.62
N LYS A 139 6.80 -12.78 2.30
CA LYS A 139 6.34 -13.24 0.96
C LYS A 139 5.18 -12.45 0.37
N ARG A 140 4.26 -11.96 1.21
CA ARG A 140 3.12 -11.12 0.80
C ARG A 140 3.55 -9.85 0.02
N TRP A 141 4.73 -9.31 0.32
CA TRP A 141 5.26 -8.09 -0.29
C TRP A 141 5.97 -8.35 -1.62
N GLU A 142 6.37 -9.59 -1.93
CA GLU A 142 7.17 -9.93 -3.13
C GLU A 142 6.54 -9.42 -4.42
N LYS A 143 5.21 -9.49 -4.54
CA LYS A 143 4.45 -9.04 -5.72
C LYS A 143 4.60 -7.53 -6.03
N HIS A 144 5.02 -6.73 -5.05
CA HIS A 144 5.24 -5.29 -5.18
C HIS A 144 6.72 -4.91 -5.14
N MET A 145 7.63 -5.87 -4.95
CA MET A 145 9.07 -5.60 -4.80
C MET A 145 9.76 -5.20 -6.08
N TYR A 146 9.20 -5.56 -7.23
CA TYR A 146 9.82 -5.34 -8.52
C TYR A 146 8.93 -4.43 -9.37
N ASP A 147 9.57 -3.51 -10.11
CA ASP A 147 8.91 -2.74 -11.16
C ASP A 147 8.82 -3.53 -12.47
N GLU A 148 8.24 -2.92 -13.50
CA GLU A 148 8.08 -3.52 -14.83
C GLU A 148 9.44 -3.82 -15.51
N GLU A 149 10.52 -3.16 -15.09
CA GLU A 149 11.89 -3.37 -15.56
C GLU A 149 12.61 -4.50 -14.79
N GLY A 150 11.96 -5.10 -13.80
CA GLY A 150 12.56 -6.12 -12.93
C GLY A 150 13.55 -5.55 -11.90
N THR A 151 13.56 -4.23 -11.70
CA THR A 151 14.39 -3.59 -10.69
C THR A 151 13.64 -3.43 -9.38
N ILE A 152 14.36 -3.44 -8.25
CA ILE A 152 13.73 -3.35 -6.93
C ILE A 152 13.03 -2.00 -6.78
N ASN A 153 11.71 -2.03 -6.56
CA ASN A 153 10.90 -0.85 -6.27
C ASN A 153 11.28 -0.28 -4.91
N ARG A 154 11.98 0.87 -4.94
CA ARG A 154 12.44 1.57 -3.74
C ARG A 154 11.32 1.87 -2.75
N HIS A 155 10.14 2.27 -3.22
CA HIS A 155 9.06 2.70 -2.34
C HIS A 155 8.65 1.55 -1.43
N TYR A 156 8.36 0.40 -2.03
CA TYR A 156 7.97 -0.78 -1.28
C TYR A 156 9.12 -1.36 -0.45
N TYR A 157 10.35 -1.33 -0.96
CA TYR A 157 11.53 -1.75 -0.20
C TYR A 157 11.72 -0.93 1.09
N GLU A 158 11.63 0.39 0.98
CA GLU A 158 11.77 1.31 2.12
C GLU A 158 10.61 1.14 3.11
N MET A 159 9.37 0.99 2.63
CA MET A 159 8.22 0.72 3.50
C MET A 159 8.30 -0.65 4.20
N ALA A 160 8.75 -1.69 3.50
CA ALA A 160 8.97 -3.01 4.08
C ALA A 160 10.04 -2.94 5.17
N ALA A 161 11.15 -2.24 4.93
CA ALA A 161 12.22 -2.09 5.92
C ALA A 161 11.76 -1.32 7.15
N LEU A 162 10.95 -0.27 6.99
CA LEU A 162 10.44 0.51 8.12
C LEU A 162 9.37 -0.22 8.93
N THR A 163 8.51 -1.01 8.28
CA THR A 163 7.50 -1.83 8.96
C THR A 163 8.11 -3.08 9.62
N GLY A 164 9.23 -3.57 9.08
CA GLY A 164 9.97 -4.69 9.63
C GLY A 164 10.62 -4.39 10.99
N VAL A 165 10.81 -3.12 11.38
CA VAL A 165 11.34 -2.73 12.69
C VAL A 165 10.28 -2.98 13.77
N PRO A 166 10.41 -4.03 14.60
CA PRO A 166 9.38 -4.36 15.59
C PRO A 166 9.44 -3.34 16.72
N SER A 167 8.29 -2.85 17.19
CA SER A 167 8.25 -1.88 18.29
C SER A 167 8.57 -2.49 19.66
N GLU A 168 8.52 -3.82 19.86
CA GLU A 168 8.80 -4.40 21.19
C GLU A 168 9.05 -5.93 21.28
N LYS A 169 8.73 -6.75 20.25
CA LYS A 169 8.66 -8.23 20.43
C LYS A 169 9.69 -9.10 19.67
N CYS A 170 10.53 -8.54 18.81
CA CYS A 170 11.58 -9.31 18.13
C CYS A 170 12.90 -8.56 18.13
N GLY A 171 13.88 -9.04 18.92
CA GLY A 171 15.32 -9.01 18.61
C GLY A 171 15.99 -7.71 18.16
N PHE A 172 15.37 -6.55 18.35
CA PHE A 172 15.84 -5.26 17.88
C PHE A 172 15.89 -4.26 19.04
N THR A 173 16.96 -3.49 19.13
CA THR A 173 17.09 -2.43 20.13
C THR A 173 17.45 -1.14 19.42
N THR A 174 16.64 -0.11 19.65
CA THR A 174 16.83 1.23 19.09
C THR A 174 17.42 2.14 20.15
N LEU A 175 18.55 2.77 19.85
CA LEU A 175 19.22 3.74 20.73
C LEU A 175 19.26 5.11 20.06
N ARG A 176 19.17 6.17 20.87
CA ARG A 176 19.30 7.55 20.39
C ARG A 176 20.77 7.94 20.38
N LYS A 177 21.31 8.36 19.22
CA LYS A 177 22.75 8.65 19.04
C LYS A 177 23.34 9.69 20.01
N ASN A 178 22.52 10.60 20.55
CA ASN A 178 22.99 11.73 21.38
C ASN A 178 22.54 11.67 22.85
N ALA A 179 22.06 10.53 23.36
CA ALA A 179 21.76 10.40 24.77
C ALA A 179 23.03 9.95 25.52
N ASN A 180 23.63 10.84 26.30
CA ASN A 180 24.83 10.60 27.12
C ASN A 180 24.57 9.65 28.33
N LYS A 181 23.64 8.70 28.17
CA LYS A 181 23.27 7.70 29.16
C LYS A 181 22.64 6.52 28.43
N THR A 182 23.32 5.37 28.49
CA THR A 182 22.81 4.05 28.10
C THR A 182 21.56 3.75 28.91
N ARG A 183 20.40 4.14 28.39
CA ARG A 183 19.11 3.65 28.82
C ARG A 183 18.48 3.03 27.59
N ALA A 184 18.29 1.70 27.62
CA ALA A 184 17.33 1.05 26.75
C ALA A 184 16.04 1.87 26.85
N CYS A 185 15.60 2.45 25.74
CA CYS A 185 14.43 3.32 25.73
C CYS A 185 13.21 2.42 25.91
N PRO A 186 12.51 2.40 27.07
CA PRO A 186 11.32 1.57 27.23
C PRO A 186 10.08 2.27 26.66
N ILE A 187 10.25 3.42 26.00
CA ILE A 187 9.15 4.28 25.57
C ILE A 187 9.51 4.86 24.22
N LEU A 188 9.40 4.02 23.18
CA LEU A 188 9.00 4.49 21.87
C LEU A 188 7.71 3.76 21.50
N THR A 189 6.70 3.93 22.35
CA THR A 189 5.29 3.98 21.92
C THR A 189 5.09 5.22 21.04
N VAL A 190 5.89 5.36 19.98
CA VAL A 190 5.44 6.13 18.82
C VAL A 190 4.50 5.17 18.15
N GLY A 191 3.21 5.36 18.44
CA GLY A 191 2.17 4.73 17.67
C GLY A 191 2.45 5.01 16.21
N LEU A 192 2.97 3.99 15.52
CA LEU A 192 2.70 3.75 14.12
C LEU A 192 1.23 3.29 14.01
N LEU A 193 0.34 4.03 14.66
CA LEU A 193 -1.09 4.01 14.41
C LEU A 193 -1.22 4.69 13.06
N LEU A 194 -1.29 3.86 12.03
CA LEU A 194 -2.24 3.99 10.93
C LEU A 194 -2.83 5.40 10.82
N PHE A 195 -2.25 6.19 9.92
CA PHE A 195 -2.93 7.31 9.27
C PHE A 195 -3.30 6.91 7.84
#